data_AF-A0A3C8CBE7-F1
#
_entry.id   AF-A0A3C8CBE7-F1
#
_cell.length_a   1.000
_cell.length_b   1.000
_cell.length_c   1.000
_cell.angle_alpha   90.00
_cell.angle_beta   90.00
_cell.angle_gamma   90.00
#
_symmetry.space_group_name_H-M   'P 1'
#
loop_
_entity.id
_entity.type
_entity.pdbx_description
1 polymer ?
#
loop_
_entity_poly.entity_id
_entity_poly.type
_entity_poly.pdbx_seq_one_letter_code
_entity_poly.pdbx_strand_id
1 'polypeptide(L)'
;MSETMDFIANKVFFISLGQIGFMFLTCFLCLLYGKYKTGLLISYFFIFYWGFVSNRIYWLEVFGDSGMGLMMYFGCATTIALMGVISFFQSDHR
;
A
#
# COMPACT_ATOMS: atom_id res chain seq x y z
N MET A 1 15.35 24.63 19.33
CA MET A 1 14.94 23.28 19.83
C MET A 1 13.41 23.16 19.97
N SER A 2 12.61 24.12 19.51
CA SER A 2 11.14 24.03 19.46
C SER A 2 10.62 23.57 18.09
N GLU A 3 11.11 24.13 16.98
CA GLU A 3 10.60 23.79 15.63
C GLU A 3 10.74 22.32 15.26
N THR A 4 11.84 21.66 15.66
CA THR A 4 12.01 20.22 15.42
C THR A 4 11.07 19.37 16.26
N MET A 5 10.73 19.81 17.47
CA MET A 5 9.76 19.13 18.34
C MET A 5 8.33 19.32 17.83
N ASP A 6 8.01 20.50 17.30
CA ASP A 6 6.71 20.78 16.66
C ASP A 6 6.55 20.02 15.33
N PHE A 7 7.65 19.82 14.58
CA PHE A 7 7.65 18.99 13.38
C PHE A 7 7.43 17.50 13.68
N ILE A 8 8.08 16.99 14.74
CA ILE A 8 7.92 15.58 15.17
C ILE A 8 6.53 15.35 15.79
N ALA A 9 5.99 16.34 16.53
CA ALA A 9 4.64 16.31 17.08
C ALA A 9 3.55 16.56 16.03
N ASN A 10 3.93 16.85 14.78
CA ASN A 10 2.97 17.01 13.70
C ASN A 10 2.23 15.69 13.49
N LYS A 11 0.92 15.72 13.76
CA LYS A 11 0.04 14.54 13.72
C LYS A 11 0.11 13.82 12.38
N VAL A 12 0.29 14.54 11.28
CA VAL A 12 0.41 13.97 9.93
C VAL A 12 1.71 13.18 9.79
N PHE A 13 2.81 13.72 10.31
CA PHE A 13 4.12 13.06 10.26
C PHE A 13 4.15 11.78 11.10
N PHE A 14 3.60 11.84 12.32
CA PHE A 14 3.53 10.67 13.21
C PHE A 14 2.65 9.55 12.65
N ILE A 15 1.51 9.91 12.03
CA ILE A 15 0.62 8.94 11.36
C ILE A 15 1.34 8.26 10.20
N SER A 16 2.03 9.02 9.34
CA SER A 16 2.79 8.47 8.21
C SER A 16 3.95 7.58 8.66
N LEU A 17 4.68 7.97 9.70
CA LEU A 17 5.74 7.12 10.28
C LEU A 17 5.19 5.82 10.86
N GLY A 18 4.06 5.88 11.55
CA GLY A 18 3.37 4.70 12.08
C GLY A 18 2.97 3.72 10.96
N GLN A 19 2.49 4.23 9.82
CA GLN A 19 2.11 3.40 8.67
C GLN A 19 3.31 2.70 8.04
N ILE A 20 4.42 3.42 7.84
CA ILE A 20 5.66 2.85 7.29
C ILE A 20 6.22 1.80 8.27
N GLY A 21 6.24 2.12 9.56
CA GLY A 21 6.68 1.18 10.60
C GLY A 21 5.83 -0.08 10.63
N PHE A 22 4.51 0.04 10.54
CA PHE A 22 3.59 -1.09 10.54
C PHE A 22 3.76 -1.96 9.28
N MET A 23 3.90 -1.35 8.10
CA MET A 23 4.17 -2.06 6.85
C MET A 23 5.51 -2.81 6.93
N PHE A 24 6.56 -2.16 7.43
CA PHE A 24 7.87 -2.77 7.59
C PHE A 24 7.84 -3.98 8.53
N LEU A 25 7.21 -3.84 9.71
CA LEU A 25 7.06 -4.95 10.66
C LEU A 25 6.28 -6.12 10.07
N THR A 26 5.19 -5.84 9.34
CA THR A 26 4.36 -6.88 8.72
C THR A 26 5.12 -7.63 7.63
N CYS A 27 5.89 -6.91 6.79
CA CYS A 27 6.78 -7.51 5.80
C CYS A 27 7.90 -8.33 6.46
N PHE A 28 8.50 -7.79 7.52
CA PHE A 28 9.58 -8.46 8.26
C PHE A 28 9.09 -9.77 8.90
N LEU A 29 7.90 -9.77 9.51
CA LEU A 29 7.27 -10.98 10.04
C LEU A 29 6.97 -11.99 8.93
N CYS A 30 6.41 -11.56 7.80
CA CYS A 30 6.14 -12.46 6.67
C CYS A 30 7.41 -13.12 6.12
N LEU A 31 8.53 -12.40 6.08
CA LEU A 31 9.83 -12.94 5.69
C LEU A 31 10.36 -13.93 6.73
N LEU A 32 10.23 -13.65 8.03
CA LEU A 32 10.62 -14.58 9.10
C LEU A 32 9.86 -15.91 9.06
N TYR A 33 8.57 -15.88 8.72
CA TYR A 33 7.76 -17.09 8.55
C TYR A 33 8.00 -17.82 7.21
N GLY A 34 8.92 -17.32 6.36
CA GLY A 34 9.20 -17.88 5.04
C GLY A 34 8.03 -17.73 4.05
N LYS A 35 7.02 -16.92 4.37
CA LYS A 35 5.82 -16.70 3.54
C LYS A 35 6.01 -15.45 2.69
N TYR A 36 6.97 -15.49 1.78
CA TYR A 36 7.31 -14.35 0.91
C TYR A 36 6.12 -13.91 0.03
N LYS A 37 5.29 -14.85 -0.45
CA LYS A 37 4.08 -14.56 -1.23
C LYS A 37 3.05 -13.73 -0.43
N THR A 38 2.83 -14.02 0.87
CA THR A 38 1.93 -13.21 1.73
C THR A 38 2.51 -11.86 2.04
N GLY A 39 3.81 -11.76 2.27
CA GLY A 39 4.46 -10.46 2.47
C GLY A 39 4.24 -9.53 1.28
N LEU A 40 4.37 -10.05 0.05
CA LEU A 40 4.19 -9.28 -1.18
C LEU A 40 2.73 -8.85 -1.41
N LEU A 41 1.77 -9.73 -1.12
CA LEU A 41 0.34 -9.39 -1.27
C LEU A 41 -0.10 -8.35 -0.23
N ILE A 42 0.34 -8.51 1.02
CA ILE A 42 0.00 -7.58 2.10
C ILE A 42 0.63 -6.21 1.84
N SER A 43 1.90 -6.16 1.43
CA SER A 43 2.56 -4.90 1.08
C SER A 43 1.86 -4.19 -0.08
N TYR A 44 1.41 -4.95 -1.09
CA TYR A 44 0.61 -4.43 -2.19
C TYR A 44 -0.68 -3.76 -1.70
N PHE A 45 -1.47 -4.43 -0.85
CA PHE A 45 -2.71 -3.86 -0.32
C PHE A 45 -2.47 -2.61 0.54
N PHE A 46 -1.38 -2.59 1.32
CA PHE A 46 -1.00 -1.42 2.10
C PHE A 46 -0.69 -0.21 1.21
N ILE A 47 0.14 -0.41 0.18
CA ILE A 47 0.49 0.63 -0.79
C ILE A 47 -0.76 1.08 -1.55
N PHE A 48 -1.63 0.16 -1.93
CA PHE A 48 -2.85 0.50 -2.65
C PHE A 48 -3.83 1.32 -1.78
N TYR A 49 -4.04 0.92 -0.53
CA TYR A 49 -4.89 1.67 0.38
C TYR A 49 -4.37 3.10 0.63
N TRP A 50 -3.09 3.26 0.98
CA TRP A 50 -2.54 4.58 1.27
C TRP A 50 -2.25 5.41 0.02
N GLY A 51 -1.69 4.80 -1.01
CA GLY A 51 -1.30 5.46 -2.25
C GLY A 51 -2.50 5.85 -3.12
N PHE A 52 -3.57 5.06 -3.13
CA PHE A 52 -4.74 5.29 -3.98
C PHE A 52 -6.01 5.62 -3.20
N VAL A 53 -6.44 4.80 -2.24
CA VAL A 53 -7.72 4.99 -1.54
C VAL A 53 -7.70 6.27 -0.68
N SER A 54 -6.64 6.47 0.10
CA SER A 54 -6.49 7.67 0.94
C SER A 54 -6.29 8.94 0.12
N ASN A 55 -5.68 8.84 -1.06
CA ASN A 55 -5.38 9.97 -1.95
C ASN A 55 -6.34 10.03 -3.16
N ARG A 56 -7.53 9.44 -3.07
CA ARG A 56 -8.45 9.32 -4.21
C ARG A 56 -8.81 10.66 -4.84
N ILE A 57 -8.93 11.72 -4.02
CA ILE A 57 -9.29 13.07 -4.46
C ILE A 57 -8.18 13.65 -5.33
N TYR A 58 -6.93 13.47 -4.92
CA TYR A 58 -5.76 13.87 -5.70
C TYR A 58 -5.73 13.16 -7.06
N TRP A 59 -5.98 11.84 -7.08
CA TRP A 59 -6.04 11.09 -8.33
C TRP A 59 -7.17 11.55 -9.24
N LEU A 60 -8.32 11.89 -8.67
CA LEU A 60 -9.49 12.37 -9.40
C LEU A 60 -9.20 13.73 -10.08
N GLU A 61 -8.49 14.62 -9.39
CA GLU A 61 -8.00 15.89 -9.94
C GLU A 61 -6.96 15.68 -11.06
N VAL A 62 -6.01 14.74 -10.87
CA VAL A 62 -5.01 14.37 -11.90
C VAL A 62 -5.66 13.85 -13.18
N PHE A 63 -6.76 13.10 -13.07
CA PHE A 63 -7.52 12.59 -14.22
C PHE A 63 -8.50 13.61 -14.81
N GLY A 64 -8.48 14.87 -14.36
CA GLY A 64 -9.32 15.94 -14.89
C GLY A 64 -10.81 15.73 -14.62
N ASP A 65 -11.16 15.26 -13.41
CA ASP A 65 -12.53 14.94 -13.00
C ASP A 65 -13.18 13.79 -13.81
N SER A 66 -12.38 13.10 -14.63
CA SER A 66 -12.82 11.94 -15.40
C SER A 66 -12.81 10.68 -14.53
N GLY A 67 -13.99 10.31 -14.03
CA GLY A 67 -14.18 9.06 -13.27
C GLY A 67 -13.76 7.79 -14.02
N MET A 68 -13.65 7.85 -15.37
CA MET A 68 -13.19 6.73 -16.20
C MET A 68 -11.71 6.40 -15.96
N GLY A 69 -10.85 7.41 -15.79
CA GLY A 69 -9.43 7.20 -15.49
C GLY A 69 -9.23 6.54 -14.11
N LEU A 70 -10.02 6.97 -13.13
CA LEU A 70 -10.01 6.40 -11.78
C LEU A 70 -10.49 4.93 -11.77
N MET A 71 -11.54 4.61 -12.52
CA MET A 71 -12.01 3.24 -12.69
C MET A 71 -10.99 2.34 -13.37
N MET A 72 -10.33 2.84 -14.43
CA MET A 72 -9.31 2.06 -15.13
C MET A 72 -8.10 1.78 -14.24
N TYR A 73 -7.64 2.78 -13.48
CA TYR A 73 -6.57 2.60 -12.51
C TYR A 73 -6.94 1.57 -11.43
N PHE A 74 -8.16 1.66 -10.89
CA PHE A 74 -8.69 0.68 -9.93
C PHE A 74 -8.76 -0.74 -10.53
N GLY A 75 -9.18 -0.86 -11.80
CA GLY A 75 -9.23 -2.14 -12.53
C GLY A 75 -7.84 -2.76 -12.73
N CYS A 76 -6.85 -1.95 -13.11
CA CYS A 76 -5.46 -2.38 -13.21
C CYS A 76 -4.93 -2.88 -11.86
N ALA A 77 -5.19 -2.12 -10.79
CA ALA A 77 -4.79 -2.53 -9.45
C ALA A 77 -5.45 -3.82 -8.99
N THR A 78 -6.75 -3.97 -9.26
CA THR A 78 -7.50 -5.20 -8.96
C THR A 78 -6.93 -6.39 -9.72
N THR A 79 -6.53 -6.22 -10.98
CA THR A 79 -5.89 -7.27 -11.78
C THR A 79 -4.57 -7.73 -11.17
N ILE A 80 -3.72 -6.79 -10.70
CA ILE A 80 -2.46 -7.13 -10.01
C ILE A 80 -2.73 -7.88 -8.71
N ALA A 81 -3.73 -7.44 -7.93
CA ALA A 81 -4.15 -8.13 -6.72
C ALA A 81 -4.59 -9.58 -7.01
N LEU A 82 -5.39 -9.78 -8.07
CA LEU A 82 -5.84 -11.11 -8.50
C LEU A 82 -4.65 -11.99 -8.93
N MET A 83 -3.68 -11.45 -9.68
CA MET A 83 -2.45 -12.18 -10.02
C MET A 83 -1.68 -12.61 -8.77
N GLY A 84 -1.59 -11.72 -7.77
CA GLY A 84 -0.98 -12.03 -6.48
C GLY A 84 -1.71 -13.15 -5.74
N VAL A 85 -3.06 -13.16 -5.77
CA VAL A 85 -3.87 -14.24 -5.18
C VAL A 85 -3.66 -15.56 -5.93
N ILE A 86 -3.66 -15.54 -7.27
CA ILE A 86 -3.42 -16.73 -8.10
C ILE A 86 -2.02 -17.32 -7.83
N SER A 87 -1.01 -16.48 -7.56
CA SER A 87 0.34 -16.93 -7.20
C SER A 87 0.39 -17.81 -5.94
N PHE A 88 -0.60 -17.72 -5.03
CA PHE A 88 -0.71 -18.64 -3.90
C PHE A 88 -1.14 -20.04 -4.29
N PHE A 89 -2.00 -20.16 -5.29
CA PHE A 89 -2.52 -21.45 -5.76
C PHE A 89 -1.53 -22.16 -6.69
N GLN A 90 -0.57 -21.43 -7.24
CA GLN A 90 0.58 -22.04 -7.90
C GLN A 90 1.48 -22.69 -6.83
N SER A 91 1.37 -24.02 -6.73
CA SER A 91 2.34 -24.84 -6.03
C SER A 91 3.72 -24.49 -6.56
N ASP A 92 4.60 -24.11 -5.64
CA ASP A 92 6.02 -23.93 -5.88
C ASP A 92 6.52 -25.22 -6.56
N HIS A 93 6.77 -25.17 -7.87
CA HIS A 93 7.42 -26.25 -8.58
C HIS A 93 8.87 -26.27 -8.08
N ARG A 94 9.05 -26.97 -6.97
CA ARG A 94 10.34 -27.26 -6.37
C ARG A 94 11.11 -28.27 -7.21
#